data_AF-A0A2K3KB05-F1
#
_entry.id   AF-A0A2K3KB05-F1
#
_cell.length_a   1.000
_cell.length_b   1.000
_cell.length_c   1.000
_cell.angle_alpha   90.00
_cell.angle_beta   90.00
_cell.angle_gamma   90.00
#
_symmetry.space_group_name_H-M   'P 1'
#
loop_
_entity.id
_entity.type
_entity.pdbx_description
1 polymer ?
#
loop_
_entity_poly.entity_id
_entity_poly.type
_entity_poly.pdbx_seq_one_letter_code
_entity_poly.pdbx_strand_id
1 'polypeptide(L)'
;PDRDEPIREGLVEASTMNESRLAGKKVKLPLFEGDDPVAWITRAEIYFDVQQTPEEMRVKLSRLSMEGPTIHWFNLLMETEDHLSWEKLKKALIARYGGRRLENPFEELSTLRQTEGVEEFV
;
A
#
# COMPACT_ATOMS: atom_id res chain seq x y z
N PRO A 1 45.95 -16.09 26.84
CA PRO A 1 46.35 -15.14 25.77
C PRO A 1 46.49 -15.90 24.44
N ASP A 2 45.63 -15.77 23.45
CA ASP A 2 44.58 -14.80 23.15
C ASP A 2 43.51 -15.53 22.33
N ARG A 3 42.30 -14.98 22.25
CA ARG A 3 41.07 -15.63 21.80
C ARG A 3 40.91 -15.55 20.28
N ASP A 4 40.48 -16.65 19.67
CA ASP A 4 39.80 -16.66 18.37
C ASP A 4 38.49 -15.85 18.43
N GLU A 5 38.26 -14.96 17.46
CA GLU A 5 36.91 -14.52 17.07
C GLU A 5 36.87 -14.14 15.58
N PRO A 6 36.13 -14.86 14.72
CA PRO A 6 35.88 -14.45 13.33
C PRO A 6 34.82 -13.35 13.24
N ILE A 7 35.02 -12.45 12.27
CA ILE A 7 34.21 -11.26 12.00
C ILE A 7 32.74 -11.63 11.72
N ARG A 8 31.86 -10.87 12.37
CA ARG A 8 30.41 -11.03 12.49
C ARG A 8 29.71 -10.65 11.19
N GLU A 9 28.92 -11.57 10.64
CA GLU A 9 28.01 -11.33 9.52
C GLU A 9 26.86 -10.40 9.95
N GLY A 10 26.66 -9.34 9.18
CA GLY A 10 25.72 -8.25 9.46
C GLY A 10 24.27 -8.66 9.27
N LEU A 11 23.60 -8.83 10.42
CA LEU A 11 22.21 -8.53 10.74
C LEU A 11 21.40 -7.75 9.67
N VAL A 12 20.44 -8.43 9.04
CA VAL A 12 19.09 -7.87 8.84
C VAL A 12 18.10 -8.98 9.14
N GLU A 13 17.85 -9.19 10.43
CA GLU A 13 16.75 -10.01 10.92
C GLU A 13 15.43 -9.38 10.43
N ALA A 14 14.89 -9.93 9.35
CA ALA A 14 13.52 -9.68 8.95
C ALA A 14 12.61 -10.23 10.05
N SER A 15 12.16 -9.32 10.90
CA SER A 15 11.18 -9.46 11.97
C SER A 15 10.11 -10.52 11.69
N THR A 16 10.34 -11.72 12.22
CA THR A 16 9.34 -12.78 12.39
C THR A 16 8.42 -12.37 13.52
N MET A 17 7.35 -11.63 13.23
CA MET A 17 6.22 -11.52 14.14
C MET A 17 4.89 -11.56 13.39
N ASN A 18 4.04 -12.47 13.89
CA ASN A 18 2.60 -12.58 13.71
C ASN A 18 2.09 -13.61 12.68
N GLU A 19 2.52 -14.87 12.84
CA GLU A 19 1.70 -16.02 12.47
C GLU A 19 0.54 -16.16 13.45
N SER A 20 -0.67 -15.67 13.11
CA SER A 20 -1.90 -16.06 13.79
C SER A 20 -3.19 -15.69 13.02
N ARG A 21 -3.86 -16.76 12.54
CA ARG A 21 -5.32 -16.96 12.35
C ARG A 21 -6.00 -16.77 10.98
N LEU A 22 -5.27 -16.82 9.87
CA LEU A 22 -5.84 -17.21 8.56
C LEU A 22 -4.97 -18.31 7.93
N ALA A 23 -4.94 -19.48 8.57
CA ALA A 23 -4.26 -20.65 8.03
C ALA A 23 -4.90 -21.06 6.69
N GLY A 24 -4.23 -20.72 5.58
CA GLY A 24 -4.46 -21.39 4.30
C GLY A 24 -4.20 -20.57 3.04
N LYS A 25 -4.25 -19.24 3.07
CA LYS A 25 -3.95 -18.42 1.89
C LYS A 25 -3.18 -17.19 2.31
N LYS A 26 -1.87 -17.17 2.04
CA LYS A 26 -1.10 -15.92 1.97
C LYS A 26 -1.79 -15.04 0.93
N VAL A 27 -2.68 -14.15 1.36
CA VAL A 27 -3.27 -13.14 0.49
C VAL A 27 -2.08 -12.35 -0.05
N LYS A 28 -1.96 -12.25 -1.37
CA LYS A 28 -0.90 -11.48 -2.02
C LYS A 28 -1.46 -10.14 -2.42
N LEU A 29 -0.65 -9.09 -2.34
CA LEU A 29 -0.99 -7.81 -2.94
C LEU A 29 -1.08 -8.01 -4.46
N PRO A 30 -2.21 -7.65 -5.10
CA PRO A 30 -2.34 -7.80 -6.54
C PRO A 30 -1.40 -6.85 -7.27
N LEU A 31 -0.94 -7.28 -8.45
CA LEU A 31 -0.12 -6.46 -9.34
C LEU A 31 -0.97 -5.40 -10.04
N PHE A 32 -0.37 -4.28 -10.38
CA PHE A 32 -1.00 -3.17 -11.07
C PHE A 32 -0.21 -2.80 -12.32
N GLU A 33 -0.83 -2.99 -13.48
CA GLU A 33 -0.29 -2.65 -14.80
C GLU A 33 -0.94 -1.39 -15.40
N GLY A 34 -1.79 -0.70 -14.62
CA GLY A 34 -2.49 0.52 -15.06
C GLY A 34 -3.95 0.31 -15.48
N ASP A 35 -4.50 -0.90 -15.37
CA ASP A 35 -5.93 -1.18 -15.61
C ASP A 35 -6.74 -1.16 -14.32
N ASP A 36 -7.91 -0.52 -14.37
CA ASP A 36 -8.88 -0.43 -13.27
C ASP A 36 -8.26 -0.10 -11.89
N PRO A 37 -7.80 1.16 -11.70
CA PRO A 37 -7.19 1.58 -10.43
C PRO A 37 -8.14 1.44 -9.24
N VAL A 38 -9.45 1.55 -9.45
CA VAL A 38 -10.43 1.45 -8.36
C VAL A 38 -10.46 0.03 -7.82
N ALA A 39 -10.61 -0.97 -8.69
CA ALA A 39 -10.60 -2.36 -8.26
C ALA A 39 -9.25 -2.78 -7.66
N TRP A 40 -8.14 -2.24 -8.16
CA TRP A 40 -6.83 -2.49 -7.55
C TRP A 40 -6.72 -1.89 -6.14
N ILE A 41 -7.13 -0.62 -5.95
CA ILE A 41 -7.15 0.05 -4.65
C ILE A 41 -7.98 -0.74 -3.65
N THR A 42 -9.20 -1.13 -4.01
CA THR A 42 -10.09 -1.91 -3.10
C THR A 42 -9.42 -3.20 -2.64
N ARG A 43 -8.78 -3.95 -3.56
CA ARG A 43 -8.08 -5.19 -3.21
C ARG A 43 -6.85 -4.93 -2.35
N ALA A 44 -6.12 -3.83 -2.61
CA ALA A 44 -4.97 -3.43 -1.81
C ALA A 44 -5.39 -3.06 -0.38
N GLU A 45 -6.51 -2.35 -0.19
CA GLU A 45 -7.03 -2.01 1.13
C GLU A 45 -7.43 -3.25 1.92
N ILE A 46 -8.12 -4.20 1.29
CA ILE A 46 -8.43 -5.50 1.92
C ILE A 46 -7.14 -6.24 2.30
N TYR A 47 -6.12 -6.23 1.44
CA TYR A 47 -4.83 -6.84 1.75
C TYR A 47 -4.17 -6.17 2.96
N PHE A 48 -4.12 -4.84 3.01
CA PHE A 48 -3.50 -4.11 4.12
C PHE A 48 -4.24 -4.32 5.44
N ASP A 49 -5.57 -4.41 5.41
CA ASP A 49 -6.38 -4.71 6.59
C ASP A 49 -6.12 -6.13 7.11
N VAL A 50 -6.18 -7.13 6.22
CA VAL A 50 -5.93 -8.54 6.56
C VAL A 50 -4.50 -8.76 7.08
N GLN A 51 -3.52 -8.05 6.52
CA GLN A 51 -2.12 -8.15 6.92
C GLN A 51 -1.74 -7.19 8.05
N GLN A 52 -2.68 -6.39 8.57
CA GLN A 52 -2.42 -5.36 9.57
C GLN A 52 -1.23 -4.45 9.19
N THR A 53 -1.19 -4.05 7.92
CA THR A 53 -0.07 -3.28 7.37
C THR A 53 -0.09 -1.84 7.88
N PRO A 54 0.98 -1.36 8.51
CA PRO A 54 1.06 0.01 8.99
C PRO A 54 1.07 0.99 7.81
N GLU A 55 0.52 2.19 8.01
CA GLU A 55 0.31 3.17 6.93
C GLU A 55 1.59 3.51 6.17
N GLU A 56 2.72 3.64 6.89
CA GLU A 56 4.05 3.91 6.33
C GLU A 56 4.56 2.82 5.36
N MET A 57 4.05 1.60 5.49
CA MET A 57 4.41 0.46 4.63
C MET A 57 3.47 0.31 3.43
N ARG A 58 2.25 0.86 3.48
CA ARG A 58 1.26 0.71 2.40
C ARG A 58 1.77 1.26 1.08
N VAL A 59 2.37 2.44 1.09
CA VAL A 59 2.96 3.07 -0.12
C VAL A 59 4.17 2.27 -0.63
N LYS A 60 5.03 1.79 0.28
CA LYS A 60 6.20 0.97 -0.06
C LYS A 60 5.80 -0.37 -0.70
N LEU A 61 4.81 -1.05 -0.13
CA LEU A 61 4.27 -2.30 -0.68
C LEU A 61 3.55 -2.08 -2.00
N SER A 62 2.82 -0.97 -2.13
CA SER A 62 2.17 -0.59 -3.39
C SER A 62 3.18 -0.38 -4.52
N ARG A 63 4.35 0.19 -4.22
CA ARG A 63 5.44 0.31 -5.19
C ARG A 63 5.90 -1.06 -5.70
N LEU A 64 5.98 -2.06 -4.82
CA LEU A 64 6.39 -3.43 -5.17
C LEU A 64 5.37 -4.16 -6.05
N SER A 65 4.11 -3.74 -6.03
CA SER A 65 3.08 -4.32 -6.90
C SER A 65 2.84 -3.55 -8.19
N MET A 66 3.56 -2.46 -8.43
CA MET A 66 3.53 -1.78 -9.73
C MET A 66 4.35 -2.57 -10.75
N GLU A 67 3.76 -2.91 -11.89
CA GLU A 67 4.46 -3.58 -12.99
C GLU A 67 4.41 -2.76 -14.29
N GLY A 68 5.27 -3.12 -15.24
CA GLY A 68 5.32 -2.48 -16.56
C GLY A 68 5.55 -0.96 -16.50
N PRO A 69 4.85 -0.15 -17.30
CA PRO A 69 5.07 1.30 -17.36
C PRO A 69 4.65 2.05 -16.08
N THR A 70 3.87 1.40 -15.21
CA THR A 70 3.34 1.97 -13.97
C THR A 70 4.42 2.25 -12.94
N ILE A 71 5.49 1.44 -12.91
CA ILE A 71 6.61 1.60 -11.97
C ILE A 71 7.38 2.91 -12.21
N HIS A 72 7.58 3.29 -13.48
CA HIS A 72 8.31 4.52 -13.82
C HIS A 72 7.55 5.76 -13.37
N TRP A 73 6.23 5.77 -13.56
CA TRP A 73 5.39 6.85 -13.07
C TRP A 73 5.37 6.92 -11.54
N PHE A 74 5.28 5.77 -10.86
CA PHE A 74 5.27 5.73 -9.40
C PHE A 74 6.57 6.29 -8.82
N ASN A 75 7.73 5.95 -9.39
CA ASN A 75 9.02 6.50 -8.97
C ASN A 75 9.04 8.04 -9.12
N LEU A 76 8.58 8.55 -10.26
CA LEU A 76 8.48 10.00 -10.48
C LEU A 76 7.54 10.67 -9.47
N LEU A 77 6.42 10.05 -9.15
CA LEU A 77 5.48 10.56 -8.13
C LEU A 77 6.16 10.65 -6.75
N MET A 78 6.95 9.63 -6.37
CA MET A 78 7.70 9.63 -5.11
C MET A 78 8.82 10.69 -5.09
N GLU A 79 9.44 10.99 -6.23
CA GLU A 79 10.45 12.06 -6.33
C GLU A 79 9.83 13.46 -6.26
N THR A 80 8.58 13.60 -6.68
CA THR A 80 7.89 14.90 -6.72
C THR A 80 7.14 15.22 -5.43
N GLU A 81 6.72 14.19 -4.68
CA GLU A 81 5.93 14.34 -3.46
C GLU A 81 6.72 13.91 -2.23
N ASP A 82 7.22 14.88 -1.45
CA ASP A 82 8.01 14.64 -0.22
C ASP A 82 7.29 13.77 0.82
N HIS A 83 5.96 13.87 0.89
CA HIS A 83 5.12 13.15 1.83
C HIS A 83 3.92 12.51 1.13
N LEU A 84 4.21 11.44 0.39
CA LEU A 84 3.20 10.63 -0.27
C LEU A 84 2.52 9.69 0.75
N SER A 85 1.31 10.06 1.18
CA SER A 85 0.45 9.18 1.98
C SER A 85 -0.31 8.18 1.09
N TRP A 86 -0.84 7.11 1.70
CA TRP A 86 -1.70 6.15 1.00
C TRP A 86 -2.87 6.85 0.30
N GLU A 87 -3.44 7.87 0.94
CA GLU A 87 -4.58 8.61 0.42
C GLU A 87 -4.25 9.45 -0.80
N LYS A 88 -3.09 10.13 -0.78
CA LYS A 88 -2.59 10.87 -1.93
C LYS A 88 -2.29 9.93 -3.09
N LEU A 89 -1.70 8.77 -2.80
CA LEU A 89 -1.44 7.75 -3.81
C LEU A 89 -2.73 7.24 -4.47
N LYS A 90 -3.78 6.94 -3.69
CA LYS A 90 -5.09 6.56 -4.24
C LYS A 90 -5.57 7.61 -5.25
N LYS A 91 -5.64 8.88 -4.83
CA LYS A 91 -6.06 10.00 -5.69
C LYS A 91 -5.22 10.10 -6.97
N ALA A 92 -3.90 9.98 -6.85
CA ALA A 92 -2.99 10.05 -8.00
C ALA A 92 -3.21 8.88 -8.99
N LEU A 93 -3.44 7.66 -8.49
CA LEU A 93 -3.73 6.49 -9.31
C LEU A 93 -5.03 6.69 -10.11
N ILE A 94 -6.08 7.19 -9.47
CA ILE A 94 -7.37 7.43 -10.13
C ILE A 94 -7.26 8.57 -11.14
N ALA A 95 -6.60 9.68 -10.79
CA ALA A 95 -6.42 10.80 -11.70
C ALA A 95 -5.67 10.39 -12.98
N ARG A 96 -4.69 9.48 -12.86
CA ARG A 96 -3.89 9.01 -13.98
C ARG A 96 -4.52 7.88 -14.78
N TYR A 97 -5.11 6.88 -14.11
CA TYR A 97 -5.56 5.63 -14.74
C TYR A 97 -7.09 5.49 -14.74
N GLY A 98 -7.82 6.25 -13.93
CA GLY A 98 -9.28 6.18 -13.81
C GLY A 98 -10.01 6.69 -15.04
N GLY A 99 -9.44 7.67 -15.75
CA GLY A 99 -10.00 8.21 -16.99
C GLY A 99 -9.99 7.25 -18.18
N ARG A 100 -9.35 6.08 -18.09
CA ARG A 100 -9.39 5.09 -19.17
C ARG A 100 -10.70 4.31 -19.24
N ARG A 101 -11.51 4.27 -18.16
CA ARG A 101 -12.81 3.57 -18.15
C ARG A 101 -13.93 4.24 -17.37
N LEU A 102 -13.68 5.27 -16.55
CA LEU A 102 -14.71 5.83 -15.68
C LEU A 102 -14.83 7.36 -15.75
N GLU A 103 -15.90 7.81 -16.41
CA GLU A 103 -16.71 8.91 -15.91
C GLU A 103 -17.29 8.49 -14.53
N ASN A 104 -16.57 8.86 -13.47
CA ASN A 104 -17.07 9.11 -12.12
C ASN A 104 -17.74 7.97 -11.28
N PRO A 105 -16.95 7.16 -10.53
CA PRO A 105 -17.41 6.34 -9.40
C PRO A 105 -17.02 6.93 -8.03
N PHE A 106 -16.31 8.07 -8.01
CA PHE A 106 -15.50 8.47 -6.85
C PHE A 106 -16.23 9.36 -5.84
N GLU A 107 -17.49 9.72 -6.11
CA GLU A 107 -18.35 10.35 -5.10
C GLU A 107 -18.60 9.41 -3.90
N GLU A 108 -18.63 8.08 -4.08
CA GLU A 108 -18.93 7.15 -2.99
C GLU A 108 -17.76 6.90 -2.02
N LEU A 109 -16.51 7.09 -2.45
CA LEU A 109 -15.36 6.83 -1.57
C LEU A 109 -15.00 8.01 -0.67
N SER A 110 -15.48 9.23 -0.97
CA SER A 110 -15.32 10.38 -0.07
C SER A 110 -16.29 10.34 1.11
N THR A 111 -17.46 9.72 0.96
CA THR A 111 -18.45 9.58 2.05
C THR A 111 -18.05 8.50 3.06
N LEU A 112 -17.38 7.43 2.60
CA LEU A 112 -16.93 6.33 3.46
C LEU A 112 -15.83 6.71 4.47
N ARG A 113 -15.16 7.85 4.27
CA ARG A 113 -14.11 8.34 5.18
C ARG A 113 -14.58 9.37 6.20
N GLN A 114 -15.86 9.75 6.18
CA GLN A 114 -16.42 10.79 7.06
C GLN A 114 -17.33 10.23 8.16
N THR A 115 -17.40 8.91 8.33
CA THR A 115 -18.27 8.27 9.35
C THR A 115 -17.56 7.81 10.63
N GLU A 116 -16.25 8.00 10.79
CA GLU A 116 -15.54 7.64 12.03
C GLU A 116 -15.02 8.88 12.78
N GLY A 117 -15.94 9.75 13.18
CA GLY A 117 -15.67 10.79 14.17
C GLY A 117 -16.47 12.05 13.94
N VAL A 118 -17.67 12.11 14.51
CA VAL A 118 -18.09 13.09 15.53
C VAL A 118 -19.34 12.51 16.20
N GLU A 119 -19.15 11.70 17.24
CA GLU A 119 -20.09 11.75 18.37
C GLU A 119 -19.82 13.08 19.07
N GLU A 120 -20.67 14.09 18.85
CA GLU A 120 -20.77 15.22 19.76
C GLU A 120 -22.25 15.45 20.03
N PHE A 121 -22.59 15.22 21.29
CA PHE A 121 -23.89 15.35 21.90
C PHE A 121 -24.47 16.76 21.72
N VAL A 122 -25.73 16.86 21.29
CA VAL A 122 -26.67 17.92 21.69
C VAL A 122 -28.01 17.30 22.03
#